data_AF-B0K521-F1
#
_entry.id   AF-B0K521-F1
#
_cell.length_a   1.000
_cell.length_b   1.000
_cell.length_c   1.000
_cell.angle_alpha   90.00
_cell.angle_beta   90.00
_cell.angle_gamma   90.00
#
_symmetry.space_group_name_H-M   'P 1'
#
loop_
_entity.id
_entity.type
_entity.pdbx_description
1 polymer ?
#
loop_
_entity_poly.entity_id
_entity_poly.type
_entity_poly.pdbx_seq_one_letter_code
_entity_poly.pdbx_strand_id
1 'polypeptide(L)' 'MKAKELLELLRISRSTLTKYVKEGKIRVTVMPNGFYDYNEEDVYKIFMKEVERKTYIYARVQHKSRKRI' A
#
# COMPACT_ATOMS: atom_id res chain seq x y z
N MET A 1 -11.75 -1.37 5.04
CA MET A 1 -10.51 -1.79 5.73
C MET A 1 -10.40 -1.27 7.16
N LYS A 2 -9.97 -2.11 8.11
CA LYS A 2 -9.74 -1.68 9.51
C LYS A 2 -8.43 -0.89 9.66
N ALA A 3 -8.38 0.00 10.66
CA ALA A 3 -7.19 0.80 10.94
C ALA A 3 -5.91 -0.03 11.15
N LYS A 4 -6.00 -1.21 11.79
CA LYS A 4 -4.84 -2.08 12.03
C LYS A 4 -4.23 -2.58 10.72
N GLU A 5 -5.07 -3.13 9.85
CA GLU A 5 -4.67 -3.69 8.55
C GLU A 5 -4.07 -2.60 7.64
N LEU A 6 -4.69 -1.42 7.63
CA LEU A 6 -4.21 -0.27 6.87
C LEU A 6 -2.81 0.18 7.31
N LEU A 7 -2.57 0.27 8.62
CA LEU A 7 -1.27 0.70 9.16
C LEU A 7 -0.17 -0.33 8.88
N GLU A 8 -0.50 -1.62 8.97
CA GLU A 8 0.41 -2.70 8.61
C GLU A 8 0.76 -2.68 7.11
N LEU A 9 -0.23 -2.40 6.24
CA LEU A 9 -0.05 -2.32 4.80
C LEU A 9 0.78 -1.11 4.37
N LEU A 10 0.41 0.09 4.83
CA LEU A 10 1.07 1.34 4.41
C LEU A 10 2.36 1.64 5.19
N ARG A 11 2.59 0.96 6.32
CA ARG A 11 3.71 1.20 7.24
C ARG A 11 3.86 2.67 7.65
N ILE A 12 2.74 3.31 7.97
CA ILE A 12 2.67 4.71 8.42
C ILE A 12 2.28 4.80 9.90
N SER A 13 2.51 5.97 10.51
CA SER A 13 2.00 6.28 11.85
C SER A 13 0.52 6.66 11.83
N ARG A 14 -0.12 6.61 13.00
CA ARG A 14 -1.50 7.09 13.21
C ARG A 14 -1.66 8.58 12.91
N SER A 15 -0.62 9.39 13.15
CA SER A 15 -0.64 10.83 12.86
C SER A 15 -0.71 11.08 11.36
N THR A 16 0.04 10.33 10.55
CA THR A 16 -0.04 10.39 9.09
C THR A 16 -1.40 9.93 8.56
N LEU A 17 -1.96 8.85 9.12
CA LEU A 17 -3.30 8.39 8.75
C LEU A 17 -4.36 9.48 9.01
N THR A 18 -4.31 10.13 10.18
CA THR A 18 -5.23 11.22 10.53
C THR A 18 -5.09 12.40 9.56
N LYS A 19 -3.86 12.72 9.16
CA LYS A 19 -3.59 13.76 8.15
C LYS A 19 -4.21 13.39 6.80
N TYR A 20 -4.08 12.14 6.35
CA TYR A 20 -4.66 11.69 5.09
C TYR A 20 -6.19 11.74 5.07
N VAL A 21 -6.84 11.42 6.18
CA VAL A 21 -8.30 11.56 6.31
C VAL A 21 -8.70 13.04 6.26
N LYS A 22 -7.99 13.92 7.00
CA LYS A 22 -8.24 15.37 7.00
C LYS A 22 -8.02 16.01 5.63
N GLU A 23 -7.03 15.54 4.87
CA GLU A 23 -6.73 16.01 3.52
C GLU A 23 -7.65 15.39 2.45
N GLY A 24 -8.57 14.48 2.82
CA GLY A 24 -9.46 13.80 1.89
C GLY A 24 -8.77 12.77 0.99
N LYS A 25 -7.54 12.37 1.31
CA LYS A 25 -6.79 11.35 0.56
C LYS A 25 -7.30 9.93 0.79
N ILE A 26 -7.90 9.68 1.96
CA ILE A 26 -8.53 8.40 2.30
C ILE A 26 -9.93 8.70 2.82
N ARG A 27 -10.94 8.22 2.11
CA ARG A 27 -12.33 8.29 2.55
C ARG A 27 -12.57 7.31 3.70
N VAL A 28 -13.38 7.74 4.66
CA VAL A 28 -13.75 6.93 5.83
C VAL A 28 -15.26 6.90 5.99
N THR A 29 -15.78 5.75 6.42
CA THR A 29 -17.16 5.56 6.84
C THR A 29 -17.17 5.33 8.33
N VAL A 30 -18.03 6.04 9.05
CA VAL A 30 -18.22 5.82 10.49
C VAL A 30 -19.19 4.65 10.66
N MET A 31 -18.71 3.56 11.23
CA MET A 31 -19.54 2.39 11.53
C MET A 31 -20.44 2.66 12.75
N PRO A 32 -21.57 1.93 12.91
CA PRO A 32 -22.48 2.11 14.03
C PRO A 32 -21.85 1.91 15.42
N ASN A 33 -20.73 1.19 15.48
CA ASN A 33 -19.93 0.95 16.69
C ASN A 33 -18.90 2.06 16.99
N GLY A 34 -18.90 3.16 16.23
CA GLY A 34 -18.00 4.30 16.41
C GLY A 34 -16.59 4.10 15.84
N PHE A 35 -16.29 2.95 15.23
CA PHE A 35 -15.02 2.74 14.54
C PHE A 35 -15.08 3.27 13.10
N TYR A 36 -13.90 3.62 12.57
CA TYR A 36 -13.76 3.99 11.16
C TYR A 36 -13.51 2.76 10.29
N ASP A 37 -14.26 2.66 9.20
CA ASP A 37 -13.96 1.80 8.08
C ASP A 37 -13.35 2.64 6.95
N TYR A 38 -12.13 2.28 6.53
CA TYR A 38 -11.37 3.04 5.54
C TYR A 38 -11.62 2.47 4.14
N ASN A 39 -11.81 3.36 3.16
CA ASN A 39 -11.99 2.97 1.77
C ASN A 39 -10.73 2.28 1.22
N GLU A 40 -10.89 1.07 0.69
CA GLU A 40 -9.77 0.23 0.24
C GLU A 40 -9.11 0.75 -1.03
N GLU A 41 -9.89 1.29 -1.97
CA GLU A 41 -9.36 1.82 -3.24
C GLU A 41 -8.37 2.96 -2.98
N ASP A 42 -8.73 3.89 -2.09
CA ASP A 42 -7.89 5.01 -1.72
C ASP A 42 -6.59 4.53 -1.06
N VAL A 43 -6.68 3.52 -0.18
CA VAL A 43 -5.51 2.92 0.49
C VAL A 43 -4.57 2.27 -0.51
N TYR A 44 -5.11 1.47 -1.44
CA TYR A 44 -4.30 0.81 -2.46
C TYR A 44 -3.70 1.80 -3.46
N LYS A 45 -4.41 2.88 -3.80
CA LYS A 45 -3.88 3.96 -4.64
C LYS A 45 -2.63 4.59 -4.02
N ILE A 46 -2.66 4.83 -2.70
CA ILE A 46 -1.50 5.34 -1.95
C ILE A 46 -0.39 4.29 -1.89
N PHE A 47 -0.73 3.03 -1.60
CA PHE A 47 0.25 1.93 -1.51
C PHE A 47 1.02 1.73 -2.84
N MET A 48 0.31 1.81 -3.96
CA MET A 48 0.88 1.64 -5.29
C MET A 48 1.55 2.92 -5.81
N LYS A 49 1.55 4.02 -5.05
CA LYS A 49 2.10 5.33 -5.47
C LYS A 49 1.55 5.79 -6.83
N GLU A 50 0.26 5.57 -7.05
CA GLU A 50 -0.41 5.88 -8.33
C GLU A 50 0.14 5.11 -9.55
N VAL A 51 0.95 4.06 -9.32
CA VAL A 51 1.41 3.17 -10.38
C VAL A 51 0.35 2.12 -10.65
N GLU A 52 -0.05 1.99 -11.91
CA GLU A 52 -0.94 0.90 -12.34
C GLU A 52 -0.28 -0.46 -12.08
N ARG A 53 -1.10 -1.43 -11.64
CA ARG A 53 -0.63 -2.79 -11.40
C ARG A 53 -0.14 -3.42 -12.70
N LYS A 54 1.17 -3.71 -12.78
CA LYS A 54 1.79 -4.41 -13.92
C LYS A 54 2.26 -5.80 -13.51
N THR A 55 2.14 -6.75 -14.44
CA THR A 55 2.67 -8.12 -14.28
C THR A 55 4.11 -8.14 -14.78
N TYR A 56 5.06 -8.41 -13.89
CA TYR A 56 6.49 -8.51 -14.23
C TYR A 56 6.96 -9.96 -14.17
N ILE A 57 7.72 -10.40 -15.18
CA ILE A 57 8.42 -11.69 -15.18
C ILE A 57 9.91 -11.40 -14.97
N TYR A 58 10.47 -11.89 -13.86
CA TYR A 58 11.91 -11.79 -13.60
C TYR A 58 12.56 -13.15 -13.80
N ALA A 59 13.50 -13.25 -14.73
CA ALA A 59 14.34 -14.43 -14.89
C ALA A 59 15.72 -14.15 -14.29
N ARG A 60 16.16 -14.97 -13.33
CA ARG A 60 17.54 -14.92 -12.84
C ARG A 60 18.46 -15.50 -13.91
N VAL A 61 19.33 -14.69 -14.50
CA VAL A 61 20.35 -15.15 -15.45
C VAL A 61 21.62 -15.50 -14.68
N GLN A 62 22.14 -16.72 -14.87
CA GLN A 62 23.45 -17.10 -14.35
C GLN A 62 24.52 -16.49 -15.26
N HIS A 63 25.39 -15.62 -14.70
CA HIS A 63 26.49 -15.03 -15.46
C HIS A 63 27.55 -16.10 -15.71
N LYS A 64 27.75 -16.52 -16.98
CA LYS A 64 28.82 -17.45 -17.34
C LYS A 64 30.17 -16.72 -17.34
N SER A 65 30.83 -16.59 -16.19
CA SER A 65 32.26 -16.24 -16.16
C SER A 65 33.05 -17.41 -16.75
N ARG A 66 33.40 -17.32 -18.03
CA ARG A 66 34.08 -18.38 -18.77
C ARG A 66 35.56 -18.41 -18.38
N LYS A 67 36.00 -19.41 -17.60
CA LYS A 67 37.42 -19.77 -17.54
C LYS A 67 37.76 -20.54 -18.83
N ARG A 68 38.56 -19.93 -19.70
CA ARG A 68 39.27 -20.64 -20.79
C ARG A 68 40.37 -21.47 -20.11
N ILE A 69 40.29 -22.78 -20.25
CA ILE A 69 41.40 -23.72 -20.02
C ILE A 69 42.05 -23.95 -21.39
#